data_AF-A0A7J4KID2-F1
#
_entry.id   AF-A0A7J4KID2-F1
#
_cell.length_a   1.000
_cell.length_b   1.000
_cell.length_c   1.000
_cell.angle_alpha   90.00
_cell.angle_beta   90.00
_cell.angle_gamma   90.00
#
_symmetry.space_group_name_H-M   'P 1'
#
loop_
_entity.id
_entity.type
_entity.pdbx_description
1 polymer ?
#
loop_
_entity_poly.entity_id
_entity_poly.type
_entity_poly.pdbx_seq_one_letter_code
_entity_poly.pdbx_strand_id
1 'polypeptide(L)'
;MKKLIPCLLIVAMIVIGSVGITSALNDKQSDQKAPAQTPRGGYEIQWMMEYGNNPGSGARYEGPQPIGDSDNDGKNELLISGRDCTIRVMKWNENLQTYAQVRAIHPPLYPFIHCSAGGMAIGDVTNDGKNEVAATWYSSVYHYFAFKYWLIGLNPYIFSNNGGSADCLIGDCDNDGKNELILSGGPGWEQDSPVAEITVFRWNGLFLKRVAEWKDPDVNGYVYMAGLGDVDEDGENEIVCAYENKVIVLNWDSQNEEFVPMQIYKTYGQVSPFGVVCKDCDNDGNAEILLSYYNPRISIFKWNGTGYPMQFDITWPGWDPVIEGIDVGDTDGDGANEVCAGAGVTHILQWNGTTYVEEAVLPTFGWMAVVSVGDCDNDGKNEINAGNVEVNIDSGEQFTEWVFKYNPGT
;
A
#
# COMPACT_ATOMS: atom_id res chain seq x y z
N MET A 1 -55.65 -9.62 20.68
CA MET A 1 -55.55 -9.13 19.28
C MET A 1 -55.16 -7.67 19.32
N LYS A 2 -53.84 -7.37 19.27
CA LYS A 2 -53.31 -6.01 19.13
C LYS A 2 -53.14 -5.73 17.63
N LYS A 3 -53.71 -4.62 17.15
CA LYS A 3 -53.66 -4.21 15.74
C LYS A 3 -52.22 -3.82 15.36
N LEU A 4 -51.65 -4.50 14.37
CA LEU A 4 -50.45 -4.04 13.67
C LEU A 4 -50.85 -2.88 12.72
N ILE A 5 -50.10 -1.79 12.79
CA ILE A 5 -50.10 -0.71 11.80
C ILE A 5 -48.88 -0.97 10.91
N PRO A 6 -49.02 -1.09 9.57
CA PRO A 6 -47.86 -1.26 8.70
C PRO A 6 -47.19 0.10 8.47
N CYS A 7 -45.96 0.25 8.94
CA CYS A 7 -45.10 1.36 8.51
C CYS A 7 -44.54 1.02 7.13
N LEU A 8 -45.04 1.72 6.11
CA LEU A 8 -44.49 1.74 4.76
C LEU A 8 -43.14 2.48 4.81
N LEU A 9 -42.03 1.77 4.64
CA LEU A 9 -40.71 2.38 4.43
C LEU A 9 -40.62 2.77 2.95
N ILE A 10 -40.76 4.07 2.66
CA ILE A 10 -40.48 4.64 1.35
C ILE A 10 -39.01 5.07 1.37
N VAL A 11 -38.15 4.30 0.68
CA VAL A 11 -36.77 4.70 0.41
C VAL A 11 -36.78 5.66 -0.78
N ALA A 12 -36.60 6.94 -0.51
CA ALA A 12 -36.42 7.96 -1.54
C ALA A 12 -34.94 8.03 -1.91
N MET A 13 -34.57 7.53 -3.09
CA MET A 13 -33.27 7.83 -3.70
C MET A 13 -33.23 9.31 -4.09
N ILE A 14 -32.46 10.10 -3.35
CA ILE A 14 -32.14 11.47 -3.75
C ILE A 14 -30.90 11.42 -4.62
N VAL A 15 -31.10 11.53 -5.93
CA VAL A 15 -30.02 11.80 -6.90
C VAL A 15 -29.63 13.27 -6.73
N ILE A 16 -28.56 13.54 -5.98
CA ILE A 16 -27.96 14.88 -5.91
C ILE A 16 -26.91 14.95 -7.03
N GLY A 17 -27.29 15.58 -8.14
CA GLY A 17 -26.35 15.99 -9.18
C GLY A 17 -25.49 17.15 -8.68
N SER A 18 -24.23 16.89 -8.34
CA SER A 18 -23.24 17.94 -8.12
C SER A 18 -22.55 18.26 -9.45
N VAL A 19 -22.91 19.38 -10.06
CA VAL A 19 -22.12 20.00 -11.13
C VAL A 19 -20.92 20.68 -10.45
N GLY A 20 -19.77 20.01 -10.45
CA GLY A 20 -18.50 20.62 -10.05
C GLY A 20 -17.97 21.47 -11.19
N ILE A 21 -17.98 22.80 -11.00
CA ILE A 21 -17.26 23.72 -11.87
C ILE A 21 -15.78 23.64 -11.48
N THR A 22 -14.95 23.06 -12.34
CA THR A 22 -13.50 23.03 -12.18
C THR A 22 -12.96 24.44 -12.40
N SER A 23 -12.54 25.13 -11.35
CA SER A 23 -11.66 26.29 -11.48
C SER A 23 -10.22 25.81 -11.55
N ALA A 24 -9.62 25.87 -12.74
CA ALA A 24 -8.19 25.68 -12.91
C ALA A 24 -7.43 26.78 -12.15
N LEU A 25 -6.81 26.42 -11.03
CA LEU A 25 -5.81 27.26 -10.38
C LEU A 25 -4.46 26.96 -11.04
N ASN A 26 -4.04 27.90 -11.87
CA ASN A 26 -2.73 27.95 -12.49
C ASN A 26 -1.73 28.48 -11.45
N ASP A 27 -1.24 27.62 -10.56
CA ASP A 27 -0.11 28.00 -9.70
C ASP A 27 1.20 27.63 -10.38
N LYS A 28 1.92 28.67 -10.81
CA LYS A 28 3.32 28.57 -11.24
C LYS A 28 4.18 28.40 -10.00
N GLN A 29 4.47 27.17 -9.60
CA GLN A 29 5.59 26.91 -8.69
C GLN A 29 6.89 26.80 -9.49
N SER A 30 7.92 27.47 -8.95
CA SER A 30 9.22 27.64 -9.54
C SER A 30 10.09 26.41 -9.33
N ASP A 31 10.57 25.80 -10.41
CA ASP A 31 11.63 24.80 -10.39
C ASP A 31 12.91 25.36 -9.74
N GLN A 32 13.16 25.04 -8.48
CA GLN A 32 14.49 25.16 -7.88
C GLN A 32 15.00 23.77 -7.54
N LYS A 33 15.79 23.21 -8.48
CA LYS A 33 16.50 21.94 -8.30
C LYS A 33 17.40 21.99 -7.07
N ALA A 34 17.08 21.18 -6.05
CA ALA A 34 18.04 20.71 -5.07
C ALA A 34 19.19 19.96 -5.78
N PRO A 35 20.41 19.89 -5.22
CA PRO A 35 21.53 19.24 -5.87
C PRO A 35 21.32 17.73 -5.89
N ALA A 36 20.79 17.22 -7.01
CA ALA A 36 20.59 15.80 -7.25
C ALA A 36 21.94 15.07 -7.22
N GLN A 37 22.10 14.12 -6.30
CA GLN A 37 23.04 13.02 -6.56
C GLN A 37 22.51 12.29 -7.80
N THR A 38 23.36 12.08 -8.80
CA THR A 38 22.96 11.32 -9.99
C THR A 38 22.68 9.88 -9.56
N PRO A 39 21.54 9.28 -9.92
CA PRO A 39 21.30 7.88 -9.62
C PRO A 39 22.43 7.02 -10.22
N ARG A 40 22.80 5.96 -9.52
CA ARG A 40 23.84 5.02 -9.97
C ARG A 40 23.16 3.75 -10.48
N GLY A 41 23.84 3.03 -11.37
CA GLY A 41 23.34 1.74 -11.88
C GLY A 41 22.33 1.85 -13.02
N GLY A 42 22.42 2.86 -13.89
CA GLY A 42 21.55 2.96 -15.07
C GLY A 42 20.14 3.54 -14.82
N TYR A 43 19.79 3.80 -13.57
CA TYR A 43 18.51 4.45 -13.23
C TYR A 43 18.55 5.97 -13.49
N GLU A 44 17.41 6.54 -13.86
CA GLU A 44 17.19 7.98 -13.93
C GLU A 44 15.87 8.39 -13.28
N ILE A 45 15.76 9.66 -12.89
CA ILE A 45 14.50 10.23 -12.41
C ILE A 45 13.65 10.53 -13.66
N GLN A 46 12.64 9.70 -13.92
CA GLN A 46 11.67 9.93 -14.98
C GLN A 46 10.71 11.06 -14.59
N TRP A 47 10.27 11.08 -13.34
CA TRP A 47 9.34 12.07 -12.83
C TRP A 47 9.58 12.38 -11.35
N MET A 48 9.26 13.60 -10.95
CA MET A 48 9.35 14.05 -9.57
C MET A 48 8.29 15.12 -9.31
N MET A 49 7.66 15.06 -8.14
CA MET A 49 6.74 16.10 -7.66
C MET A 49 7.05 16.43 -6.20
N GLU A 50 7.16 17.73 -5.91
CA GLU A 50 7.31 18.24 -4.54
C GLU A 50 5.96 18.81 -4.06
N TYR A 51 5.56 18.43 -2.85
CA TYR A 51 4.29 18.84 -2.21
C TYR A 51 4.50 19.91 -1.12
N GLY A 52 5.65 20.59 -1.15
CA GLY A 52 6.06 21.54 -0.11
C GLY A 52 6.57 20.85 1.14
N ASN A 53 6.73 21.62 2.22
CA ASN A 53 7.35 21.16 3.48
C ASN A 53 6.39 21.15 4.67
N ASN A 54 5.08 21.27 4.45
CA ASN A 54 4.09 21.23 5.52
C ASN A 54 3.73 19.77 5.85
N PRO A 55 4.04 19.25 7.05
CA PRO A 55 3.75 17.85 7.40
C PRO A 55 2.28 17.48 7.31
N GLY A 56 1.36 18.43 7.55
CA GLY A 56 -0.07 18.16 7.56
C GLY A 56 -0.72 18.05 6.18
N SER A 57 -0.03 18.42 5.10
CA SER A 57 -0.57 18.39 3.74
C SER A 57 0.40 17.84 2.69
N GLY A 58 1.70 18.04 2.91
CA GLY A 58 2.76 17.63 2.00
C GLY A 58 3.14 16.16 2.16
N ALA A 59 3.13 15.63 3.38
CA ALA A 59 3.52 14.24 3.64
C ALA A 59 2.64 13.24 2.86
N ARG A 60 3.31 12.25 2.26
CA ARG A 60 2.66 11.05 1.71
C ARG A 60 2.22 10.17 2.88
N TYR A 61 1.12 9.43 2.74
CA TYR A 61 0.73 8.53 3.83
C TYR A 61 1.55 7.24 3.83
N GLU A 62 1.60 6.68 5.03
CA GLU A 62 2.09 5.35 5.39
C GLU A 62 1.36 4.26 4.57
N GLY A 63 2.07 3.59 3.65
CA GLY A 63 1.56 2.47 2.85
C GLY A 63 1.92 2.54 1.36
N PRO A 64 1.79 1.41 0.64
CA PRO A 64 2.08 1.33 -0.79
C PRO A 64 1.19 2.28 -1.62
N GLN A 65 1.76 2.83 -2.69
CA GLN A 65 1.07 3.64 -3.68
C GLN A 65 0.88 2.79 -4.94
N PRO A 66 -0.29 2.13 -5.10
CA PRO A 66 -0.45 1.08 -6.08
C PRO A 66 -0.37 1.60 -7.51
N ILE A 67 0.22 0.76 -8.36
CA ILE A 67 0.34 0.95 -9.81
C ILE A 67 -0.54 -0.12 -10.47
N GLY A 68 -1.50 0.29 -11.30
CA GLY A 68 -2.41 -0.66 -11.95
C GLY A 68 -3.59 0.00 -12.65
N ASP A 69 -4.28 -0.76 -13.49
CA ASP A 69 -5.44 -0.30 -14.28
C ASP A 69 -6.66 -0.05 -13.38
N SER A 70 -6.72 1.14 -12.80
CA SER A 70 -7.75 1.56 -11.84
C SER A 70 -9.04 2.03 -12.51
N ASP A 71 -8.98 2.38 -13.79
CA ASP A 71 -10.12 2.88 -14.56
C ASP A 71 -10.62 1.92 -15.66
N ASN A 72 -10.01 0.73 -15.74
CA ASN A 72 -10.34 -0.38 -16.62
C ASN A 72 -10.23 -0.03 -18.12
N ASP A 73 -9.24 0.79 -18.48
CA ASP A 73 -8.95 1.17 -19.86
C ASP A 73 -7.82 0.36 -20.51
N GLY A 74 -7.23 -0.57 -19.76
CA GLY A 74 -6.12 -1.44 -20.16
C GLY A 74 -4.74 -0.80 -19.97
N LYS A 75 -4.66 0.37 -19.33
CA LYS A 75 -3.41 1.02 -18.94
C LYS A 75 -3.35 1.21 -17.44
N ASN A 76 -2.15 1.17 -16.88
CA ASN A 76 -1.90 1.41 -15.48
C ASN A 76 -1.97 2.90 -15.14
N GLU A 77 -2.55 3.19 -13.97
CA GLU A 77 -2.43 4.44 -13.24
C GLU A 77 -1.49 4.28 -12.06
N LEU A 78 -0.84 5.38 -11.68
CA LEU A 78 -0.17 5.53 -10.39
C LEU A 78 -1.11 6.27 -9.43
N LEU A 79 -1.43 5.66 -8.28
CA LEU A 79 -2.24 6.28 -7.24
C LEU A 79 -1.38 6.91 -6.15
N ILE A 80 -1.53 8.22 -5.94
CA ILE A 80 -0.76 8.97 -4.93
C ILE A 80 -1.68 9.53 -3.84
N SER A 81 -1.54 9.11 -2.59
CA SER A 81 -2.24 9.70 -1.45
C SER A 81 -1.40 10.68 -0.65
N GLY A 82 -2.01 11.36 0.31
CA GLY A 82 -1.29 12.24 1.24
C GLY A 82 -2.15 12.74 2.39
N ARG A 83 -1.52 13.51 3.29
CA ARG A 83 -2.13 14.16 4.47
C ARG A 83 -3.21 15.21 4.13
N ASP A 84 -3.46 15.44 2.84
CA ASP A 84 -4.43 16.39 2.28
C ASP A 84 -5.77 15.78 1.83
N CYS A 85 -6.15 14.60 2.34
CA CYS A 85 -7.46 13.96 2.10
C CYS A 85 -7.75 13.68 0.62
N THR A 86 -6.71 13.39 -0.16
CA THR A 86 -6.81 13.21 -1.60
C THR A 86 -5.99 12.00 -2.05
N ILE A 87 -6.63 11.06 -2.73
CA ILE A 87 -5.95 10.09 -3.59
C ILE A 87 -5.97 10.66 -5.01
N ARG A 88 -4.79 10.85 -5.58
CA ARG A 88 -4.60 11.37 -6.93
C ARG A 88 -4.46 10.20 -7.88
N VAL A 89 -5.16 10.28 -9.00
CA VAL A 89 -5.04 9.30 -10.08
C VAL A 89 -4.14 9.92 -11.14
N MET A 90 -2.94 9.38 -11.29
CA MET A 90 -1.92 9.87 -12.22
C MET A 90 -1.87 8.96 -13.44
N LYS A 91 -1.95 9.55 -14.63
CA LYS A 91 -1.73 8.83 -15.90
C LYS A 91 -0.49 9.37 -16.60
N TRP A 92 0.26 8.49 -17.25
CA TRP A 92 1.33 8.88 -18.15
C TRP A 92 0.79 9.62 -19.37
N ASN A 93 1.41 10.76 -19.69
CA ASN A 93 1.13 11.53 -20.90
C ASN A 93 2.26 11.34 -21.91
N GLU A 94 2.05 10.43 -22.87
CA GLU A 94 3.02 10.11 -23.92
C GLU A 94 3.50 11.34 -24.72
N ASN A 95 2.65 12.36 -24.92
CA ASN A 95 3.07 13.53 -25.70
C ASN A 95 3.98 14.47 -24.91
N LEU A 96 3.76 14.57 -23.60
CA LEU A 96 4.52 15.47 -22.72
C LEU A 96 5.66 14.75 -21.99
N GLN A 97 5.71 13.41 -22.06
CA GLN A 97 6.67 12.57 -21.35
C GLN A 97 6.67 12.89 -19.85
N THR A 98 5.48 12.91 -19.25
CA THR A 98 5.27 13.27 -17.85
C THR A 98 3.97 12.68 -17.31
N TYR A 99 3.83 12.63 -15.98
CA TYR A 99 2.59 12.21 -15.33
C TYR A 99 1.64 13.39 -15.16
N ALA A 100 0.38 13.18 -15.51
CA ALA A 100 -0.69 14.14 -15.30
C ALA A 100 -1.70 13.59 -14.29
N GLN A 101 -2.05 14.41 -13.29
CA GLN A 101 -3.19 14.11 -12.44
C GLN A 101 -4.47 14.24 -13.25
N VAL A 102 -5.14 13.12 -13.53
CA VAL A 102 -6.38 13.10 -14.32
C VAL A 102 -7.61 13.13 -13.43
N ARG A 103 -7.54 12.59 -12.20
CA ARG A 103 -8.66 12.57 -11.24
C ARG A 103 -8.17 12.74 -9.80
N ALA A 104 -9.12 12.98 -8.91
CA ALA A 104 -8.96 12.98 -7.47
C ALA A 104 -10.10 12.19 -6.84
N ILE A 105 -9.77 11.32 -5.91
CA ILE A 105 -10.70 10.56 -5.07
C ILE A 105 -10.59 11.13 -3.66
N HIS A 106 -11.73 11.33 -3.02
CA HIS A 106 -11.85 11.94 -1.71
C HIS A 106 -12.65 11.03 -0.77
N PRO A 107 -12.50 11.19 0.56
CA PRO A 107 -13.25 10.41 1.52
C PRO A 107 -14.77 10.61 1.35
N PRO A 108 -15.58 9.64 1.80
CA PRO A 108 -17.03 9.78 1.83
C PRO A 108 -17.45 11.08 2.52
N LEU A 109 -18.43 11.78 1.92
CA LEU A 109 -18.96 13.08 2.41
C LEU A 109 -17.98 14.26 2.39
N TYR A 110 -16.87 14.19 1.65
CA TYR A 110 -16.04 15.37 1.35
C TYR A 110 -16.85 16.48 0.65
N PRO A 111 -16.67 17.78 0.99
CA PRO A 111 -15.67 18.36 1.90
C PRO A 111 -16.18 18.56 3.34
N PHE A 112 -17.22 17.84 3.79
CA PHE A 112 -17.71 17.95 5.17
C PHE A 112 -16.94 17.05 6.14
N ILE A 113 -16.31 15.99 5.61
CA ILE A 113 -15.40 15.11 6.34
C ILE A 113 -14.01 15.23 5.71
N HIS A 114 -13.03 15.55 6.55
CA HIS A 114 -11.61 15.56 6.19
C HIS A 114 -10.94 14.44 6.96
N CYS A 115 -10.60 13.39 6.23
CA CYS A 115 -9.80 12.29 6.72
C CYS A 115 -8.99 11.74 5.57
N SER A 116 -7.93 11.03 5.91
CA SER A 116 -7.01 10.53 4.93
C SER A 116 -7.01 9.02 4.87
N ALA A 117 -6.71 8.50 3.70
CA ALA A 117 -6.45 7.09 3.52
C ALA A 117 -5.01 6.85 3.97
N GLY A 118 -4.82 5.98 4.95
CA GLY A 118 -3.51 5.41 5.25
C GLY A 118 -3.04 4.61 4.03
N GLY A 119 -3.74 3.52 3.71
CA GLY A 119 -3.51 2.74 2.51
C GLY A 119 -4.61 2.80 1.46
N MET A 120 -4.27 2.28 0.29
CA MET A 120 -5.16 2.10 -0.85
C MET A 120 -4.70 0.91 -1.70
N ALA A 121 -5.64 0.29 -2.41
CA ALA A 121 -5.35 -0.84 -3.29
C ALA A 121 -6.14 -0.72 -4.60
N ILE A 122 -5.60 -1.32 -5.67
CA ILE A 122 -6.28 -1.49 -6.96
C ILE A 122 -6.51 -3.00 -7.16
N GLY A 123 -7.73 -3.40 -7.47
CA GLY A 123 -8.05 -4.81 -7.74
C GLY A 123 -9.54 -5.11 -7.81
N ASP A 124 -9.88 -6.31 -8.28
CA ASP A 124 -11.26 -6.80 -8.44
C ASP A 124 -11.89 -7.25 -7.12
N VAL A 125 -12.16 -6.28 -6.25
CA VAL A 125 -12.80 -6.53 -4.94
C VAL A 125 -14.27 -6.95 -5.08
N THR A 126 -14.92 -6.57 -6.19
CA THR A 126 -16.31 -6.94 -6.44
C THR A 126 -16.49 -8.31 -7.10
N ASN A 127 -15.39 -8.91 -7.55
CA ASN A 127 -15.34 -10.19 -8.26
C ASN A 127 -16.18 -10.20 -9.55
N ASP A 128 -16.14 -9.09 -10.28
CA ASP A 128 -16.87 -8.90 -11.54
C ASP A 128 -15.97 -8.87 -12.79
N GLY A 129 -14.66 -9.06 -12.59
CA GLY A 129 -13.62 -9.04 -13.62
C GLY A 129 -13.10 -7.64 -13.94
N LYS A 130 -13.41 -6.63 -13.12
CA LYS A 130 -12.90 -5.27 -13.24
C LYS A 130 -12.26 -4.81 -11.96
N ASN A 131 -11.31 -3.89 -12.08
CA ASN A 131 -10.63 -3.31 -10.94
C ASN A 131 -11.46 -2.18 -10.31
N GLU A 132 -11.42 -2.13 -8.99
CA GLU A 132 -11.83 -1.02 -8.16
C GLU A 132 -10.63 -0.40 -7.44
N VAL A 133 -10.82 0.80 -6.90
CA VAL A 133 -9.92 1.40 -5.92
C VAL A 133 -10.51 1.24 -4.53
N ALA A 134 -9.83 0.51 -3.65
CA ALA A 134 -10.12 0.49 -2.23
C ALA A 134 -9.29 1.54 -1.48
N ALA A 135 -9.85 2.10 -0.42
CA ALA A 135 -9.16 3.05 0.44
C ALA A 135 -9.55 2.82 1.90
N THR A 136 -8.58 2.96 2.81
CA THR A 136 -8.81 2.64 4.22
C THR A 136 -9.83 3.57 4.90
N TRP A 137 -9.99 4.82 4.43
CA TRP A 137 -10.99 5.74 4.99
C TRP A 137 -12.40 5.13 4.99
N TYR A 138 -13.01 4.96 6.16
CA TYR A 138 -14.31 4.29 6.32
C TYR A 138 -14.48 2.94 5.58
N SER A 139 -13.36 2.25 5.27
CA SER A 139 -13.33 1.04 4.43
C SER A 139 -14.17 1.22 3.16
N SER A 140 -13.64 2.03 2.23
CA SER A 140 -14.37 2.49 1.05
C SER A 140 -13.89 1.83 -0.23
N VAL A 141 -14.80 1.60 -1.17
CA VAL A 141 -14.52 1.06 -2.50
C VAL A 141 -15.11 1.97 -3.57
N TYR A 142 -14.29 2.30 -4.57
CA TYR A 142 -14.63 3.19 -5.67
C TYR A 142 -14.49 2.47 -7.01
N HIS A 143 -15.52 2.57 -7.85
CA HIS A 143 -15.51 2.03 -9.20
C HIS A 143 -15.52 3.17 -10.22
N TYR A 144 -14.66 3.08 -11.25
CA TYR A 144 -14.65 4.08 -12.31
C TYR A 144 -15.76 3.83 -13.32
N PHE A 145 -16.68 4.79 -13.44
CA PHE A 145 -17.73 4.74 -14.45
C PHE A 145 -18.17 6.16 -14.85
N ALA A 146 -18.49 6.34 -16.13
CA ALA A 146 -18.94 7.62 -16.68
C ALA A 146 -18.00 8.79 -16.30
N PHE A 147 -16.69 8.59 -16.54
CA PHE A 147 -15.62 9.57 -16.34
C PHE A 147 -15.32 9.96 -14.89
N LYS A 148 -15.82 9.22 -13.89
CA LYS A 148 -15.60 9.50 -12.47
C LYS A 148 -15.52 8.21 -11.64
N TYR A 149 -14.77 8.27 -10.55
CA TYR A 149 -14.79 7.27 -9.48
C TYR A 149 -16.03 7.45 -8.59
N TRP A 150 -16.92 6.46 -8.61
CA TRP A 150 -18.12 6.41 -7.79
C TRP A 150 -17.87 5.56 -6.55
N LEU A 151 -18.20 6.10 -5.37
CA LEU A 151 -18.24 5.28 -4.15
C LEU A 151 -19.35 4.24 -4.28
N ILE A 152 -18.98 2.96 -4.30
CA ILE A 152 -19.92 1.83 -4.41
C ILE A 152 -19.97 0.99 -3.13
N GLY A 153 -18.89 0.96 -2.35
CA GLY A 153 -18.80 0.22 -1.09
C GLY A 153 -18.32 1.11 0.05
N LEU A 154 -18.89 0.87 1.24
CA LEU A 154 -18.56 1.57 2.47
C LEU A 154 -18.84 0.65 3.66
N ASN A 155 -17.91 0.53 4.60
CA ASN A 155 -18.18 -0.09 5.90
C ASN A 155 -17.48 0.67 7.03
N PRO A 156 -18.20 1.50 7.80
CA PRO A 156 -17.59 2.36 8.81
C PRO A 156 -17.23 1.62 10.11
N TYR A 157 -17.23 0.27 10.15
CA TYR A 157 -17.01 -0.51 11.38
C TYR A 157 -15.75 -0.10 12.13
N ILE A 158 -14.60 -0.06 11.45
CA ILE A 158 -13.30 0.27 12.07
C ILE A 158 -13.37 1.66 12.73
N PHE A 159 -13.78 2.67 11.96
CA PHE A 159 -13.89 4.06 12.40
C PHE A 159 -14.91 4.24 13.53
N SER A 160 -16.05 3.55 13.45
CA SER A 160 -17.13 3.65 14.45
C SER A 160 -16.78 2.98 15.77
N ASN A 161 -15.72 2.17 15.80
CA ASN A 161 -15.23 1.45 16.97
C ASN A 161 -13.82 1.92 17.38
N ASN A 162 -13.41 3.12 16.97
CA ASN A 162 -12.13 3.74 17.32
C ASN A 162 -10.90 2.88 16.98
N GLY A 163 -11.01 2.03 15.94
CA GLY A 163 -9.88 1.31 15.38
C GLY A 163 -9.09 2.19 14.41
N GLY A 164 -7.86 1.76 14.13
CA GLY A 164 -7.07 2.31 13.02
C GLY A 164 -7.04 1.34 11.84
N SER A 165 -6.87 1.90 10.65
CA SER A 165 -6.68 1.16 9.41
C SER A 165 -5.49 1.77 8.69
N ALA A 166 -4.31 1.18 8.92
CA ALA A 166 -3.05 1.68 8.39
C ALA A 166 -2.98 1.43 6.89
N ASP A 167 -3.23 0.20 6.46
CA ASP A 167 -3.16 -0.18 5.05
C ASP A 167 -4.32 -1.12 4.63
N CYS A 168 -4.46 -1.35 3.33
CA CYS A 168 -5.39 -2.35 2.80
C CYS A 168 -4.86 -3.08 1.56
N LEU A 169 -5.26 -4.34 1.42
CA LEU A 169 -4.96 -5.21 0.29
C LEU A 169 -6.26 -5.73 -0.35
N ILE A 170 -6.19 -6.13 -1.61
CA ILE A 170 -7.26 -6.87 -2.29
C ILE A 170 -6.69 -8.21 -2.75
N GLY A 171 -7.33 -9.31 -2.33
CA GLY A 171 -6.92 -10.65 -2.74
C GLY A 171 -7.69 -11.75 -2.00
N ASP A 172 -7.52 -12.98 -2.48
CA ASP A 172 -8.19 -14.18 -1.96
C ASP A 172 -7.47 -14.72 -0.73
N CYS A 173 -7.90 -14.27 0.45
CA CYS A 173 -7.25 -14.63 1.72
C CYS A 173 -7.88 -15.84 2.41
N ASP A 174 -9.02 -16.31 1.91
CA ASP A 174 -9.73 -17.47 2.42
C ASP A 174 -9.74 -18.66 1.44
N ASN A 175 -9.00 -18.50 0.33
CA ASN A 175 -8.73 -19.50 -0.70
C ASN A 175 -10.00 -20.06 -1.35
N ASP A 176 -11.06 -19.24 -1.45
CA ASP A 176 -12.35 -19.63 -2.06
C ASP A 176 -12.45 -19.29 -3.56
N GLY A 177 -11.39 -18.69 -4.12
CA GLY A 177 -11.28 -18.25 -5.50
C GLY A 177 -11.86 -16.86 -5.75
N LYS A 178 -12.11 -16.07 -4.70
CA LYS A 178 -12.60 -14.69 -4.79
C LYS A 178 -11.78 -13.75 -3.93
N ASN A 179 -11.71 -12.50 -4.36
CA ASN A 179 -10.99 -11.48 -3.62
C ASN A 179 -11.81 -10.90 -2.48
N GLU A 180 -11.14 -10.67 -1.35
CA GLU A 180 -11.59 -9.85 -0.23
C GLU A 180 -10.88 -8.51 -0.21
N LEU A 181 -11.44 -7.59 0.57
CA LEU A 181 -10.75 -6.39 1.04
C LEU A 181 -10.23 -6.64 2.45
N ILE A 182 -8.91 -6.68 2.60
CA ILE A 182 -8.20 -6.96 3.85
C ILE A 182 -7.66 -5.63 4.37
N LEU A 183 -7.96 -5.27 5.62
CA LEU A 183 -7.43 -4.06 6.26
C LEU A 183 -6.51 -4.45 7.41
N SER A 184 -5.32 -3.87 7.42
CA SER A 184 -4.39 -3.91 8.54
C SER A 184 -4.56 -2.68 9.43
N GLY A 185 -4.20 -2.81 10.69
CA GLY A 185 -4.24 -1.75 11.67
C GLY A 185 -4.43 -2.38 13.03
N GLY A 186 -5.56 -2.14 13.66
CA GLY A 186 -5.87 -2.78 14.93
C GLY A 186 -6.73 -1.92 15.85
N PRO A 187 -6.81 -2.27 17.14
CA PRO A 187 -7.27 -1.33 18.15
C PRO A 187 -6.41 -0.07 18.03
N GLY A 188 -7.04 1.09 17.78
CA GLY A 188 -6.29 2.34 17.56
C GLY A 188 -5.60 2.83 18.83
N TRP A 189 -5.51 4.14 19.02
CA TRP A 189 -4.95 4.74 20.24
C TRP A 189 -5.79 4.44 21.51
N GLU A 190 -6.91 3.73 21.37
CA GLU A 190 -7.80 3.33 22.45
C GLU A 190 -7.66 1.82 22.72
N GLN A 191 -7.08 1.48 23.87
CA GLN A 191 -6.78 0.09 24.28
C GLN A 191 -8.01 -0.83 24.39
N ASP A 192 -9.22 -0.28 24.45
CA ASP A 192 -10.47 -1.04 24.58
C ASP A 192 -11.20 -1.25 23.23
N SER A 193 -10.61 -0.84 22.10
CA SER A 193 -11.24 -1.01 20.79
C SER A 193 -11.44 -2.51 20.46
N PRO A 194 -12.64 -2.90 19.97
CA PRO A 194 -12.90 -4.27 19.54
C PRO A 194 -12.27 -4.58 18.18
N VAL A 195 -11.75 -3.58 17.46
CA VAL A 195 -11.12 -3.79 16.15
C VAL A 195 -9.91 -4.72 16.30
N ALA A 196 -9.73 -5.57 15.30
CA ALA A 196 -8.71 -6.59 15.22
C ALA A 196 -7.55 -6.11 14.36
N GLU A 197 -6.35 -6.63 14.58
CA GLU A 197 -5.13 -6.31 13.83
C GLU A 197 -5.30 -6.50 12.32
N ILE A 198 -6.04 -7.54 11.92
CA ILE A 198 -6.51 -7.75 10.55
C ILE A 198 -8.04 -7.84 10.56
N THR A 199 -8.69 -7.08 9.68
CA THR A 199 -10.13 -7.12 9.46
C THR A 199 -10.44 -7.36 7.98
N VAL A 200 -11.26 -8.37 7.67
CA VAL A 200 -11.55 -8.79 6.30
C VAL A 200 -13.00 -8.49 5.94
N PHE A 201 -13.20 -7.89 4.76
CA PHE A 201 -14.49 -7.57 4.19
C PHE A 201 -14.68 -8.26 2.83
N ARG A 202 -15.88 -8.78 2.59
CA ARG A 202 -16.29 -9.33 1.30
C ARG A 202 -17.39 -8.50 0.68
N TRP A 203 -17.32 -8.27 -0.62
CA TRP A 203 -18.41 -7.68 -1.39
C TRP A 203 -19.56 -8.69 -1.54
N ASN A 204 -20.78 -8.30 -1.13
CA ASN A 204 -21.95 -9.19 -1.22
C ASN A 204 -22.89 -8.86 -2.39
N GLY A 205 -22.48 -7.99 -3.32
CA GLY A 205 -23.30 -7.46 -4.41
C GLY A 205 -24.03 -6.15 -4.09
N LEU A 206 -24.06 -5.72 -2.82
CA LEU A 206 -24.72 -4.49 -2.38
C LEU A 206 -23.82 -3.61 -1.48
N PHE A 207 -23.06 -4.21 -0.58
CA PHE A 207 -22.17 -3.52 0.35
C PHE A 207 -21.04 -4.44 0.83
N LEU A 208 -20.02 -3.83 1.45
CA LEU A 208 -18.94 -4.56 2.12
C LEU A 208 -19.43 -5.16 3.44
N LYS A 209 -19.36 -6.48 3.56
CA LYS A 209 -19.70 -7.22 4.78
C LYS A 209 -18.41 -7.67 5.45
N ARG A 210 -18.25 -7.41 6.76
CA ARG A 210 -17.16 -8.01 7.55
C ARG A 210 -17.38 -9.52 7.63
N VAL A 211 -16.38 -10.31 7.26
CA VAL A 211 -16.47 -11.78 7.17
C VAL A 211 -15.49 -12.52 8.05
N ALA A 212 -14.30 -11.97 8.27
CA ALA A 212 -13.29 -12.57 9.14
C ALA A 212 -12.45 -11.48 9.82
N GLU A 213 -11.71 -11.86 10.85
CA GLU A 213 -10.77 -11.01 11.57
C GLU A 213 -9.70 -11.87 12.26
N TRP A 214 -8.49 -11.34 12.39
CA TRP A 214 -7.46 -11.89 13.27
C TRP A 214 -7.22 -10.89 14.40
N LYS A 215 -7.64 -11.27 15.61
CA LYS A 215 -7.38 -10.53 16.83
C LYS A 215 -6.45 -11.32 17.73
N ASP A 216 -5.29 -10.75 18.02
CA ASP A 216 -4.33 -11.43 18.86
C ASP A 216 -4.85 -11.57 20.30
N PRO A 217 -4.87 -12.76 20.90
CA PRO A 217 -5.40 -12.94 22.25
C PRO A 217 -4.46 -12.41 23.34
N ASP A 218 -3.17 -12.24 23.03
CA ASP A 218 -2.13 -11.93 24.01
C ASP A 218 -1.75 -10.45 24.05
N VAL A 219 -2.02 -9.70 22.97
CA VAL A 219 -1.63 -8.30 22.82
C VAL A 219 -2.71 -7.50 22.08
N ASN A 220 -2.66 -6.18 22.24
CA ASN A 220 -3.38 -5.24 21.38
C ASN A 220 -2.37 -4.63 20.42
N GLY A 221 -2.16 -5.26 19.27
CA GLY A 221 -1.19 -4.87 18.27
C GLY A 221 -1.69 -3.79 17.31
N TYR A 222 -0.75 -3.21 16.56
CA TYR A 222 -1.04 -2.36 15.42
C TYR A 222 -0.17 -2.78 14.23
N VAL A 223 -0.80 -3.23 13.16
CA VAL A 223 -0.15 -3.68 11.91
C VAL A 223 -0.15 -2.52 10.93
N TYR A 224 1.03 -2.01 10.59
CA TYR A 224 1.15 -0.87 9.67
C TYR A 224 0.96 -1.29 8.21
N MET A 225 1.62 -2.36 7.79
CA MET A 225 1.48 -2.92 6.45
C MET A 225 1.58 -4.46 6.52
N ALA A 226 0.59 -5.14 5.99
CA ALA A 226 0.54 -6.60 5.90
C ALA A 226 0.91 -7.04 4.48
N GLY A 227 1.34 -8.29 4.33
CA GLY A 227 1.51 -8.95 3.04
C GLY A 227 0.47 -10.06 2.83
N LEU A 228 0.25 -10.43 1.57
CA LEU A 228 -0.59 -11.54 1.15
C LEU A 228 0.13 -12.35 0.07
N GLY A 229 0.21 -13.66 0.22
CA GLY A 229 0.73 -14.58 -0.80
C GLY A 229 1.00 -15.97 -0.23
N ASP A 230 1.20 -16.94 -1.14
CA ASP A 230 1.63 -18.31 -0.83
C ASP A 230 3.10 -18.31 -0.40
N VAL A 231 3.33 -18.22 0.92
CA VAL A 231 4.68 -18.09 1.49
C VAL A 231 5.21 -19.42 2.04
N ASP A 232 4.41 -20.48 2.08
CA ASP A 232 4.85 -21.85 2.43
C ASP A 232 4.72 -22.90 1.32
N GLU A 233 4.45 -22.46 0.09
CA GLU A 233 4.45 -23.25 -1.13
C GLU A 233 3.40 -24.37 -1.14
N ASP A 234 2.27 -24.17 -0.47
CA ASP A 234 1.18 -25.15 -0.41
C ASP A 234 0.06 -24.88 -1.44
N GLY A 235 0.12 -23.75 -2.14
CA GLY A 235 -0.82 -23.31 -3.17
C GLY A 235 -2.01 -22.48 -2.64
N GLU A 236 -2.05 -22.20 -1.34
CA GLU A 236 -2.98 -21.30 -0.68
C GLU A 236 -2.28 -19.96 -0.34
N ASN A 237 -3.03 -18.88 -0.16
CA ASN A 237 -2.47 -17.60 0.27
C ASN A 237 -2.52 -17.46 1.79
N GLU A 238 -1.46 -16.91 2.39
CA GLU A 238 -1.41 -16.52 3.78
C GLU A 238 -1.37 -14.99 3.91
N ILE A 239 -1.96 -14.48 5.00
CA ILE A 239 -1.72 -13.10 5.42
C ILE A 239 -0.50 -13.10 6.34
N VAL A 240 0.50 -12.30 6.01
CA VAL A 240 1.68 -12.10 6.87
C VAL A 240 1.62 -10.70 7.48
N CYS A 241 1.67 -10.63 8.81
CA CYS A 241 1.57 -9.38 9.54
C CYS A 241 2.64 -9.27 10.63
N ALA A 242 3.07 -8.03 10.89
CA ALA A 242 4.05 -7.75 11.92
C ALA A 242 3.58 -6.64 12.85
N TYR A 243 3.70 -6.89 14.15
CA TYR A 243 3.26 -6.02 15.24
C TYR A 243 3.89 -6.50 16.54
N GLU A 244 3.97 -5.66 17.57
CA GLU A 244 4.39 -6.08 18.93
C GLU A 244 5.67 -6.94 18.97
N ASN A 245 6.66 -6.59 18.14
CA ASN A 245 7.94 -7.31 18.01
C ASN A 245 7.82 -8.77 17.55
N LYS A 246 6.74 -9.15 16.87
CA LYS A 246 6.52 -10.47 16.27
C LYS A 246 6.12 -10.37 14.81
N VAL A 247 6.40 -11.45 14.09
CA VAL A 247 5.93 -11.68 12.72
C VAL A 247 5.08 -12.94 12.76
N ILE A 248 3.84 -12.80 12.29
CA ILE A 248 2.83 -13.85 12.26
C ILE A 248 2.46 -14.14 10.81
N VAL A 249 2.46 -15.42 10.46
CA VAL A 249 1.81 -15.94 9.24
C VAL A 249 0.43 -16.45 9.66
N LEU A 250 -0.62 -16.04 8.95
CA LEU A 250 -2.00 -16.42 9.20
C LEU A 250 -2.50 -17.32 8.07
N ASN A 251 -2.72 -18.58 8.39
CA ASN A 251 -3.31 -19.56 7.49
C ASN A 251 -4.83 -19.56 7.64
N TRP A 252 -5.59 -19.77 6.57
CA TRP A 252 -7.04 -19.87 6.67
C TRP A 252 -7.50 -21.31 6.95
N ASP A 253 -8.22 -21.52 8.06
CA ASP A 253 -8.92 -22.79 8.30
C ASP A 253 -10.36 -22.70 7.78
N SER A 254 -10.56 -23.21 6.56
CA SER A 254 -11.88 -23.25 5.92
C SER A 254 -12.93 -24.09 6.66
N GLN A 255 -12.55 -24.99 7.57
CA GLN A 255 -13.52 -25.78 8.33
C GLN A 255 -14.12 -24.99 9.50
N ASN A 256 -13.31 -24.15 10.13
CA ASN A 256 -13.71 -23.36 11.29
C ASN A 256 -13.97 -21.88 10.95
N GLU A 257 -13.70 -21.46 9.70
CA GLU A 257 -13.83 -20.09 9.22
C GLU A 257 -13.00 -19.10 10.07
N GLU A 258 -11.75 -19.48 10.39
CA GLU A 258 -10.85 -18.67 11.23
C GLU A 258 -9.39 -18.70 10.72
N PHE A 259 -8.63 -17.68 11.10
CA PHE A 259 -7.19 -17.63 10.85
C PHE A 259 -6.42 -18.40 11.94
N VAL A 260 -5.54 -19.31 11.52
CA VAL A 260 -4.62 -20.06 12.36
C VAL A 260 -3.25 -19.40 12.31
N PRO A 261 -2.75 -18.84 13.44
CA PRO A 261 -1.50 -18.11 13.47
C PRO A 261 -0.28 -19.03 13.63
N MET A 262 0.81 -18.66 12.95
CA MET A 262 2.16 -19.17 13.21
C MET A 262 3.10 -18.00 13.46
N GLN A 263 3.65 -17.89 14.67
CA GLN A 263 4.71 -16.93 14.94
C GLN A 263 6.04 -17.45 14.38
N ILE A 264 6.56 -16.78 13.35
CA ILE A 264 7.79 -17.19 12.67
C ILE A 264 9.04 -16.48 13.21
N TYR A 265 8.85 -15.29 13.80
CA TYR A 265 9.96 -14.48 14.27
C TYR A 265 9.55 -13.58 15.43
N LYS A 266 10.52 -13.28 16.29
CA LYS A 266 10.40 -12.34 17.41
C LYS A 266 11.63 -11.45 17.49
N THR A 267 11.44 -10.15 17.38
CA THR A 267 12.52 -9.17 17.56
C THR A 267 12.78 -8.92 19.06
N TYR A 268 14.00 -8.49 19.36
CA TYR A 268 14.41 -8.13 20.72
C TYR A 268 15.04 -6.73 20.70
N GLY A 269 14.77 -5.93 21.74
CA GLY A 269 15.28 -4.56 21.85
C GLY A 269 14.41 -3.53 21.12
N GLN A 270 15.00 -2.40 20.73
CA GLN A 270 14.29 -1.33 19.99
C GLN A 270 14.32 -1.58 18.48
N VAL A 271 13.82 -2.76 18.07
CA VAL A 271 13.73 -3.15 16.65
C VAL A 271 12.30 -3.57 16.39
N SER A 272 11.46 -2.59 16.06
CA SER A 272 10.04 -2.81 15.78
C SER A 272 9.87 -3.18 14.32
N PRO A 273 9.36 -4.38 13.98
CA PRO A 273 8.99 -4.69 12.61
C PRO A 273 7.82 -3.79 12.17
N PHE A 274 7.71 -3.51 10.87
CA PHE A 274 6.81 -2.46 10.37
C PHE A 274 5.97 -2.91 9.18
N GLY A 275 6.58 -3.05 8.00
CA GLY A 275 5.90 -3.45 6.77
C GLY A 275 6.32 -4.84 6.30
N VAL A 276 5.40 -5.48 5.58
CA VAL A 276 5.58 -6.83 5.04
C VAL A 276 5.18 -6.85 3.58
N VAL A 277 6.01 -7.45 2.73
CA VAL A 277 5.72 -7.78 1.33
C VAL A 277 5.93 -9.28 1.13
N CYS A 278 5.02 -9.94 0.42
CA CYS A 278 5.10 -11.37 0.08
C CYS A 278 5.29 -11.51 -1.43
N LYS A 279 6.54 -11.67 -1.89
CA LYS A 279 6.93 -11.71 -3.30
C LYS A 279 8.20 -12.54 -3.50
N ASP A 280 8.43 -13.01 -4.72
CA ASP A 280 9.64 -13.75 -5.09
C ASP A 280 10.87 -12.84 -5.06
N CYS A 281 11.63 -12.94 -3.97
CA CYS A 281 12.78 -12.10 -3.69
C CYS A 281 14.06 -12.70 -4.26
N ASP A 282 14.17 -14.03 -4.41
CA ASP A 282 15.40 -14.70 -4.86
C ASP A 282 15.33 -15.35 -6.24
N ASN A 283 14.24 -15.11 -6.96
CA ASN A 283 13.99 -15.54 -8.34
C ASN A 283 13.91 -17.05 -8.52
N ASP A 284 13.38 -17.77 -7.53
CA ASP A 284 13.12 -19.20 -7.62
C ASP A 284 11.65 -19.56 -7.94
N GLY A 285 10.80 -18.55 -8.05
CA GLY A 285 9.39 -18.67 -8.42
C GLY A 285 8.42 -18.79 -7.25
N ASN A 286 8.91 -18.83 -6.01
CA ASN A 286 8.10 -18.87 -4.79
C ASN A 286 8.14 -17.52 -4.05
N ALA A 287 7.12 -17.20 -3.27
CA ALA A 287 7.13 -15.94 -2.52
C ALA A 287 7.91 -16.07 -1.21
N GLU A 288 8.79 -15.10 -0.94
CA GLU A 288 9.39 -14.89 0.37
C GLU A 288 8.67 -13.80 1.16
N ILE A 289 8.93 -13.76 2.47
CA ILE A 289 8.51 -12.69 3.36
C ILE A 289 9.62 -11.65 3.45
N LEU A 290 9.45 -10.51 2.78
CA LEU A 290 10.29 -9.32 2.96
C LEU A 290 9.71 -8.48 4.11
N LEU A 291 10.56 -8.22 5.11
CA LEU A 291 10.20 -7.51 6.32
C LEU A 291 11.06 -6.26 6.49
N SER A 292 10.41 -5.13 6.75
CA SER A 292 11.04 -3.88 7.12
C SER A 292 10.83 -3.54 8.60
N TYR A 293 11.51 -2.50 9.06
CA TYR A 293 11.52 -2.11 10.47
C TYR A 293 11.43 -0.59 10.64
N TYR A 294 11.11 -0.15 11.86
CA TYR A 294 11.33 1.21 12.34
C TYR A 294 12.83 1.49 12.59
N ASN A 295 13.67 1.04 11.66
CA ASN A 295 15.12 1.11 11.63
C ASN A 295 15.57 1.01 10.16
N PRO A 296 16.80 1.44 9.81
CA PRO A 296 17.35 1.27 8.47
C PRO A 296 17.72 -0.20 8.21
N ARG A 297 16.75 -1.12 8.26
CA ARG A 297 16.96 -2.57 8.20
C ARG A 297 15.87 -3.21 7.37
N ILE A 298 16.22 -4.27 6.66
CA ILE A 298 15.28 -5.27 6.13
C ILE A 298 15.75 -6.69 6.49
N SER A 299 14.82 -7.63 6.50
CA SER A 299 15.09 -9.07 6.58
C SER A 299 14.23 -9.81 5.57
N ILE A 300 14.72 -10.94 5.06
CA ILE A 300 13.98 -11.82 4.15
C ILE A 300 13.91 -13.20 4.80
N PHE A 301 12.71 -13.77 4.87
CA PHE A 301 12.46 -15.12 5.38
C PHE A 301 11.92 -15.99 4.25
N LYS A 302 12.50 -17.19 4.13
CA LYS A 302 12.17 -18.15 3.08
C LYS A 302 11.69 -19.44 3.70
N TRP A 303 10.63 -20.03 3.17
CA TRP A 303 10.17 -21.34 3.60
C TRP A 303 11.16 -22.43 3.20
N ASN A 304 11.32 -23.44 4.06
CA ASN A 304 12.22 -24.57 3.81
C ASN A 304 11.53 -25.94 3.89
N GLY A 305 10.19 -25.96 3.83
CA GLY A 305 9.37 -27.16 4.03
C GLY A 305 9.00 -27.45 5.49
N THR A 306 9.56 -26.73 6.47
CA THR A 306 9.25 -26.93 7.90
C THR A 306 9.15 -25.65 8.73
N GLY A 307 9.71 -24.55 8.24
CA GLY A 307 9.71 -23.25 8.91
C GLY A 307 10.29 -22.18 7.99
N TYR A 308 10.38 -20.96 8.53
CA TYR A 308 10.83 -19.77 7.81
C TYR A 308 12.17 -19.28 8.38
N PRO A 309 13.31 -19.94 8.09
CA PRO A 309 14.60 -19.38 8.44
C PRO A 309 14.81 -18.01 7.77
N MET A 310 15.48 -17.10 8.48
CA MET A 310 15.95 -15.84 7.90
C MET A 310 17.03 -16.15 6.86
N GLN A 311 16.75 -15.83 5.60
CA GLN A 311 17.65 -16.01 4.47
C GLN A 311 18.63 -14.84 4.35
N PHE A 312 18.15 -13.63 4.58
CA PHE A 312 18.94 -12.41 4.43
C PHE A 312 18.58 -11.37 5.49
N ASP A 313 19.57 -10.58 5.88
CA ASP A 313 19.45 -9.49 6.84
C ASP A 313 20.50 -8.42 6.57
N ILE A 314 20.06 -7.16 6.45
CA ILE A 314 20.96 -6.03 6.28
C ILE A 314 20.47 -4.84 7.09
N THR A 315 21.41 -4.10 7.67
CA THR A 315 21.17 -2.81 8.30
C THR A 315 22.11 -1.79 7.67
N TRP A 316 21.61 -0.60 7.33
CA TRP A 316 22.40 0.53 6.86
C TRP A 316 22.64 1.51 8.03
N PRO A 317 23.77 1.44 8.74
CA PRO A 317 23.95 2.23 9.97
C PRO A 317 24.04 3.73 9.67
N GLY A 318 23.27 4.52 10.42
CA GLY A 318 23.25 5.98 10.28
C GLY A 318 22.29 6.51 9.20
N TRP A 319 21.52 5.62 8.58
CA TRP A 319 20.47 5.95 7.62
C TRP A 319 19.08 6.03 8.29
N ASP A 320 18.10 6.51 7.53
CA ASP A 320 16.72 6.66 7.98
C ASP A 320 15.96 5.32 8.04
N PRO A 321 14.93 5.19 8.91
CA PRO A 321 14.08 4.01 8.95
C PRO A 321 13.48 3.62 7.60
N VAL A 322 13.38 2.32 7.34
CA VAL A 322 12.75 1.80 6.12
C VAL A 322 11.23 1.84 6.18
N ILE A 323 10.64 1.59 7.36
CA ILE A 323 9.17 1.60 7.58
C ILE A 323 8.42 0.86 6.45
N GLU A 324 7.38 1.40 5.81
CA GLU A 324 6.67 0.72 4.70
C GLU A 324 7.38 0.80 3.34
N GLY A 325 8.52 1.50 3.23
CA GLY A 325 9.24 1.70 1.96
C GLY A 325 9.98 0.48 1.44
N ILE A 326 9.29 -0.63 1.19
CA ILE A 326 9.81 -1.86 0.58
C ILE A 326 8.91 -2.37 -0.53
N ASP A 327 9.50 -2.90 -1.60
CA ASP A 327 8.79 -3.70 -2.60
C ASP A 327 9.77 -4.57 -3.41
N VAL A 328 9.24 -5.47 -4.24
CA VAL A 328 10.00 -6.40 -5.06
C VAL A 328 9.45 -6.45 -6.49
N GLY A 329 10.33 -6.48 -7.48
CA GLY A 329 10.00 -6.69 -8.90
C GLY A 329 11.20 -6.46 -9.82
N ASP A 330 11.08 -6.85 -11.09
CA ASP A 330 12.09 -6.64 -12.13
C ASP A 330 12.19 -5.16 -12.50
N THR A 331 13.17 -4.45 -11.93
CA THR A 331 13.33 -2.99 -12.00
C THR A 331 14.29 -2.53 -13.08
N ASP A 332 15.14 -3.41 -13.59
CA ASP A 332 16.08 -3.12 -14.68
C ASP A 332 15.70 -3.79 -16.03
N GLY A 333 14.72 -4.68 -16.02
CA GLY A 333 14.20 -5.39 -17.18
C GLY A 333 15.08 -6.56 -17.63
N ASP A 334 15.93 -7.12 -16.77
CA ASP A 334 16.75 -8.29 -17.04
C ASP A 334 16.01 -9.63 -16.85
N GLY A 335 14.79 -9.57 -16.29
CA GLY A 335 13.92 -10.72 -16.04
C GLY A 335 14.10 -11.37 -14.66
N ALA A 336 14.97 -10.82 -13.80
CA ALA A 336 15.05 -11.12 -12.38
C ALA A 336 14.44 -9.96 -11.57
N ASN A 337 13.88 -10.28 -10.41
CA ASN A 337 13.37 -9.32 -9.45
C ASN A 337 14.49 -8.76 -8.58
N GLU A 338 14.39 -7.46 -8.30
CA GLU A 338 15.18 -6.76 -7.29
C GLU A 338 14.34 -6.46 -6.06
N VAL A 339 14.99 -6.47 -4.90
CA VAL A 339 14.44 -6.00 -3.63
C VAL A 339 14.77 -4.51 -3.48
N CYS A 340 13.72 -3.69 -3.38
CA CYS A 340 13.82 -2.24 -3.20
C CYS A 340 13.57 -1.87 -1.73
N ALA A 341 14.43 -1.04 -1.14
CA ALA A 341 14.29 -0.61 0.26
C ALA A 341 14.69 0.86 0.47
N GLY A 342 13.76 1.67 0.96
CA GLY A 342 13.93 3.10 1.21
C GLY A 342 14.48 3.45 2.60
N ALA A 343 15.80 3.38 2.79
CA ALA A 343 16.46 3.81 4.03
C ALA A 343 16.98 5.25 3.93
N GLY A 344 16.11 6.21 3.61
CA GLY A 344 16.53 7.55 3.19
C GLY A 344 16.79 7.58 1.69
N VAL A 345 17.90 6.99 1.25
CA VAL A 345 18.07 6.59 -0.16
C VAL A 345 17.36 5.27 -0.41
N THR A 346 17.00 5.01 -1.67
CA THR A 346 16.38 3.73 -2.06
C THR A 346 17.47 2.78 -2.57
N HIS A 347 17.69 1.70 -1.82
CA HIS A 347 18.63 0.63 -2.15
C HIS A 347 17.96 -0.40 -3.06
N ILE A 348 18.65 -0.83 -4.10
CA ILE A 348 18.21 -1.86 -5.04
C ILE A 348 19.15 -3.06 -4.89
N LEU A 349 18.61 -4.19 -4.46
CA LEU A 349 19.36 -5.39 -4.16
C LEU A 349 18.93 -6.55 -5.07
N GLN A 350 19.88 -7.18 -5.74
CA GLN A 350 19.62 -8.34 -6.60
C GLN A 350 20.20 -9.61 -5.99
N TRP A 351 19.50 -10.74 -6.14
CA TRP A 351 20.01 -12.04 -5.75
C TRP A 351 21.06 -12.57 -6.74
N ASN A 352 22.25 -12.92 -6.26
CA ASN A 352 23.34 -13.42 -7.11
C ASN A 352 23.45 -14.95 -7.19
N GLY A 353 22.43 -15.68 -6.70
CA GLY A 353 22.46 -17.14 -6.55
C GLY A 353 22.96 -17.63 -5.18
N THR A 354 23.43 -16.75 -4.30
CA THR A 354 23.88 -17.12 -2.94
C THR A 354 23.54 -16.07 -1.88
N THR A 355 23.57 -14.79 -2.23
CA THR A 355 23.21 -13.67 -1.35
C THR A 355 22.68 -12.51 -2.19
N TYR A 356 22.05 -11.55 -1.54
CA TYR A 356 21.72 -10.26 -2.14
C TYR A 356 22.95 -9.36 -2.23
N VAL A 357 23.07 -8.64 -3.35
CA VAL A 357 24.10 -7.63 -3.59
C VAL A 357 23.47 -6.32 -4.01
N GLU A 358 24.02 -5.20 -3.56
CA GLU A 358 23.53 -3.88 -3.95
C GLU A 358 23.94 -3.56 -5.39
N GLU A 359 22.94 -3.42 -6.25
CA GLU A 359 23.10 -3.13 -7.66
C GLU A 359 23.07 -1.63 -7.93
N ALA A 360 22.15 -0.93 -7.27
CA ALA A 360 21.95 0.50 -7.42
C ALA A 360 21.52 1.18 -6.11
N VAL A 361 21.71 2.51 -6.09
CA VAL A 361 21.24 3.39 -5.02
C VAL A 361 20.63 4.62 -5.67
N LEU A 362 19.35 4.87 -5.35
CA LEU A 362 18.57 5.97 -5.91
C LEU A 362 18.57 7.16 -4.93
N PRO A 363 18.65 8.40 -5.43
CA PRO A 363 18.88 9.60 -4.64
C PRO A 363 17.60 10.12 -3.97
N THR A 364 16.81 9.25 -3.34
CA THR A 364 15.71 9.66 -2.45
C THR A 364 16.26 10.19 -1.13
N PHE A 365 15.40 10.79 -0.31
CA PHE A 365 15.74 11.27 1.03
C PHE A 365 14.52 11.31 1.94
N GLY A 366 14.77 11.39 3.25
CA GLY A 366 13.73 11.38 4.27
C GLY A 366 13.24 9.97 4.58
N TRP A 367 12.27 9.83 5.47
CA TRP A 367 11.75 8.52 5.81
C TRP A 367 10.83 8.06 4.69
N MET A 368 11.17 6.95 4.06
CA MET A 368 10.45 6.46 2.88
C MET A 368 9.29 5.60 3.34
N ALA A 369 8.05 6.04 3.12
CA ALA A 369 6.86 5.22 3.38
C ALA A 369 6.35 4.53 2.12
N VAL A 370 6.89 4.91 0.96
CA VAL A 370 6.41 4.47 -0.34
C VAL A 370 7.60 3.97 -1.12
N VAL A 371 7.53 2.69 -1.49
CA VAL A 371 8.28 2.07 -2.58
C VAL A 371 7.28 1.15 -3.26
N SER A 372 7.11 1.27 -4.57
CA SER A 372 6.21 0.40 -5.34
C SER A 372 6.81 0.18 -6.73
N VAL A 373 6.87 -1.08 -7.15
CA VAL A 373 7.45 -1.50 -8.43
C VAL A 373 6.32 -1.89 -9.38
N GLY A 374 6.30 -1.28 -10.56
CA GLY A 374 5.32 -1.58 -11.60
C GLY A 374 5.43 -0.67 -12.82
N ASP A 375 4.82 -1.08 -13.92
CA ASP A 375 4.79 -0.33 -15.18
C ASP A 375 3.92 0.93 -15.04
N CYS A 376 4.56 2.05 -14.70
CA CYS A 376 3.91 3.32 -14.44
C CYS A 376 3.60 4.08 -15.73
N ASP A 377 4.47 3.94 -16.75
CA ASP A 377 4.35 4.66 -18.01
C ASP A 377 3.73 3.88 -19.18
N ASN A 378 3.35 2.62 -18.93
CA ASN A 378 2.71 1.71 -19.87
C ASN A 378 3.59 1.31 -21.06
N ASP A 379 4.90 1.19 -20.86
CA ASP A 379 5.83 0.72 -21.88
C ASP A 379 6.18 -0.78 -21.79
N GLY A 380 5.61 -1.48 -20.79
CA GLY A 380 5.79 -2.90 -20.54
C GLY A 380 7.02 -3.23 -19.68
N LYS A 381 7.69 -2.24 -19.09
CA LYS A 381 8.75 -2.41 -18.09
C LYS A 381 8.34 -1.76 -16.78
N ASN A 382 8.89 -2.23 -15.67
CA ASN A 382 8.57 -1.62 -14.39
C ASN A 382 9.42 -0.38 -14.14
N GLU A 383 8.79 0.61 -13.51
CA GLU A 383 9.45 1.71 -12.81
C GLU A 383 9.41 1.48 -11.30
N ILE A 384 10.18 2.28 -10.57
CA ILE A 384 10.13 2.38 -9.12
C ILE A 384 9.47 3.70 -8.74
N ASN A 385 8.28 3.65 -8.19
CA ASN A 385 7.69 4.77 -7.47
C ASN A 385 8.23 4.80 -6.04
N ALA A 386 8.57 5.99 -5.54
CA ALA A 386 9.05 6.17 -4.19
C ALA A 386 8.58 7.51 -3.60
N GLY A 387 8.38 7.58 -2.28
CA GLY A 387 7.85 8.77 -1.62
C GLY A 387 8.13 8.80 -0.12
N ASN A 388 8.29 10.02 0.41
CA ASN A 388 8.64 10.24 1.82
C ASN A 388 7.46 10.71 2.70
N VAL A 389 7.48 10.27 3.95
CA VAL A 389 6.49 10.61 5.00
C VAL A 389 7.05 11.59 6.04
N GLU A 390 8.38 11.67 6.15
CA GLU A 390 9.11 12.58 7.03
C GLU A 390 10.31 13.17 6.28
N VAL A 391 10.57 14.47 6.45
CA VAL A 391 11.70 15.18 5.83
C VAL A 391 12.34 16.16 6.80
N ASN A 392 13.60 16.54 6.58
CA ASN A 392 14.25 17.58 7.36
C ASN A 392 13.84 18.98 6.85
N ILE A 393 12.80 19.54 7.46
CA ILE A 393 12.26 20.86 7.07
C ILE A 393 13.31 21.97 7.26
N ASP A 394 14.20 21.86 8.24
CA ASP A 394 15.24 22.85 8.53
C ASP A 394 16.35 22.88 7.46
N SER A 395 16.59 21.76 6.77
CA SER A 395 17.50 21.69 5.61
C SER A 395 16.85 22.19 4.31
N GLY A 396 15.54 22.48 4.33
CA GLY A 396 14.77 22.90 3.16
C GLY A 396 14.25 21.74 2.31
N GLU A 397 14.29 20.50 2.83
CA GLU A 397 13.69 19.35 2.16
C GLU A 397 12.17 19.51 2.05
N GLN A 398 11.62 18.96 0.97
CA GLN A 398 10.21 18.95 0.68
C GLN A 398 9.72 17.51 0.65
N PHE A 399 8.43 17.34 0.95
CA PHE A 399 7.78 16.07 0.74
C PHE A 399 7.71 15.79 -0.75
N THR A 400 8.29 14.67 -1.17
CA THR A 400 8.57 14.41 -2.58
C THR A 400 8.10 13.03 -2.97
N GLU A 401 7.56 12.95 -4.17
CA GLU A 401 7.26 11.71 -4.87
C GLU A 401 8.21 11.60 -6.08
N TRP A 402 8.73 10.41 -6.30
CA TRP A 402 9.63 10.07 -7.40
C TRP A 402 9.05 8.92 -8.22
N VAL A 403 9.39 8.93 -9.50
CA VAL A 403 9.34 7.74 -10.36
C VAL A 403 10.71 7.61 -11.02
N PHE A 404 11.37 6.48 -10.77
CA PHE A 404 12.65 6.12 -11.37
C PHE A 404 12.45 5.10 -12.47
N LYS A 405 13.21 5.26 -13.56
CA LYS A 405 13.20 4.34 -14.70
C LYS A 405 14.62 3.88 -14.99
N TYR A 406 14.78 2.59 -15.29
CA TYR A 406 16.07 2.05 -15.72
C TYR A 406 16.30 2.30 -17.22
N ASN A 407 17.48 2.83 -17.53
CA ASN A 407 17.97 3.03 -18.89
C ASN A 407 19.42 2.51 -19.01
N PRO A 408 19.65 1.39 -19.73
CA PRO A 408 20.96 0.73 -19.81
C PRO A 408 22.04 1.53 -20.59
N GLY A 409 21.79 2.81 -20.91
CA GLY A 409 22.62 3.66 -21.77
C GLY A 409 23.07 5.00 -21.18
N THR A 410 22.78 5.28 -19.90
CA THR A 410 23.14 6.54 -19.21
C THR A 410 24.21 6.37 -18.16
#